data_AF-A0A2D7L6R3-F1
#
_entry.id   AF-A0A2D7L6R3-F1
#
_cell.length_a   1.000
_cell.length_b   1.000
_cell.length_c   1.000
_cell.angle_alpha   90.00
_cell.angle_beta   90.00
_cell.angle_gamma   90.00
#
_symmetry.space_group_name_H-M   'P 1'
#
loop_
_entity.id
_entity.type
_entity.pdbx_description
1 polymer ?
#
loop_
_entity_poly.entity_id
_entity_poly.type
_entity_poly.pdbx_seq_one_letter_code
_entity_poly.pdbx_strand_id
1 'polypeptide(L)' 'MNFVNPWLSLFSFVYFIAAGLLSFLMSKYFVILYLKKVDSRFLRSIEPLIGVISFTSSFGLFLIILYNILT' A
#
# COMPACT_ATOMS: atom_id res chain seq x y z
N MET A 1 -26.95 -2.02 -20.90
CA MET A 1 -25.55 -1.94 -20.44
C MET A 1 -25.42 -0.64 -19.68
N ASN A 2 -25.25 -0.67 -18.36
CA ASN A 2 -24.89 0.54 -17.62
C ASN A 2 -23.46 0.87 -18.02
N PHE A 3 -23.28 1.87 -18.88
CA PHE A 3 -21.95 2.34 -19.24
C PHE A 3 -21.30 2.87 -17.97
N VAL A 4 -20.33 2.13 -17.44
CA VAL A 4 -19.46 2.59 -16.35
C VAL A 4 -18.83 3.88 -16.85
N ASN A 5 -19.00 4.95 -16.10
CA ASN A 5 -18.51 6.26 -16.49
C ASN A 5 -16.98 6.16 -16.77
N PRO A 6 -16.52 6.42 -18.01
CA PRO A 6 -15.13 6.24 -18.38
C PRO A 6 -14.18 7.11 -17.55
N TRP A 7 -14.67 8.25 -17.05
CA TRP A 7 -13.92 9.13 -16.14
C TRP A 7 -13.64 8.49 -14.78
N LEU A 8 -14.59 7.71 -14.23
CA LEU A 8 -14.41 6.97 -12.98
C LEU A 8 -13.37 5.84 -13.13
N SER A 9 -13.35 5.18 -14.29
CA SER A 9 -12.33 4.16 -14.59
C SER A 9 -10.93 4.77 -14.72
N LEU A 10 -10.80 5.90 -15.41
CA LEU A 10 -9.54 6.64 -15.53
C LEU A 10 -9.04 7.13 -14.16
N PHE A 11 -9.94 7.69 -13.35
CA PHE A 11 -9.62 8.11 -11.98
C PHE A 11 -9.13 6.93 -11.13
N SER A 12 -9.84 5.81 -11.16
CA SER A 12 -9.47 4.60 -10.42
C SER A 12 -8.09 4.11 -10.83
N PHE A 13 -7.78 4.11 -12.15
CA PHE A 13 -6.47 3.74 -12.66
C PHE A 13 -5.33 4.62 -12.10
N VAL A 14 -5.49 5.93 -12.15
CA VAL A 14 -4.51 6.88 -11.58
C VAL A 14 -4.39 6.68 -10.07
N TYR A 15 -5.52 6.47 -9.39
CA TYR A 15 -5.55 6.21 -7.96
C TYR A 15 -4.77 4.95 -7.58
N PHE A 16 -4.93 3.85 -8.31
CA PHE A 16 -4.18 2.61 -8.06
C PHE A 16 -2.67 2.82 -8.12
N ILE A 17 -2.19 3.58 -9.11
CA ILE A 17 -0.76 3.89 -9.26
C ILE A 17 -0.28 4.75 -8.09
N ALA A 18 -1.02 5.81 -7.76
CA ALA A 18 -0.66 6.71 -6.66
C ALA A 18 -0.68 5.99 -5.31
N ALA A 19 -1.72 5.20 -5.03
CA ALA A 19 -1.85 4.38 -3.84
C ALA A 19 -0.73 3.34 -3.73
N GLY A 20 -0.36 2.69 -4.84
CA GLY A 20 0.75 1.75 -4.89
C GLY A 20 2.09 2.41 -4.55
N LEU A 21 2.36 3.59 -5.14
CA LEU A 21 3.58 4.35 -4.85
C LEU A 21 3.63 4.80 -3.38
N LEU A 22 2.55 5.37 -2.85
CA LEU A 22 2.50 5.81 -1.45
C LEU A 22 2.66 4.64 -0.48
N SER A 23 2.00 3.52 -0.77
CA SER A 23 2.08 2.30 0.05
C SER A 23 3.49 1.73 0.06
N PHE A 24 4.19 1.78 -1.08
CA PHE A 24 5.58 1.38 -1.17
C PHE A 24 6.51 2.28 -0.34
N LEU A 25 6.34 3.60 -0.44
CA LEU A 25 7.12 4.56 0.35
C LEU A 25 6.89 4.38 1.85
N MET A 26 5.64 4.20 2.28
CA MET A 26 5.28 3.91 3.66
C MET A 26 5.88 2.59 4.14
N SER A 27 5.75 1.53 3.35
CA SER A 27 6.33 0.21 3.66
C SER A 27 7.84 0.29 3.86
N LYS A 28 8.55 0.95 2.95
CA LYS A 28 10.00 1.18 3.08
C LYS A 28 10.35 1.93 4.37
N TYR A 29 9.58 2.96 4.71
CA TYR A 29 9.79 3.72 5.95
C TYR A 29 9.60 2.86 7.20
N PHE A 30 8.54 2.05 7.26
CA PHE A 30 8.29 1.12 8.36
C PHE A 30 9.38 0.06 8.49
N VAL A 31 9.86 -0.48 7.37
CA VAL A 31 10.98 -1.43 7.36
C VAL A 31 12.25 -0.80 7.93
N ILE A 32 12.59 0.43 7.53
CA ILE A 32 13.75 1.15 8.05
C ILE A 32 13.62 1.37 9.56
N LEU A 33 12.44 1.78 10.04
CA LEU A 33 12.18 1.96 11.48
C LEU A 33 12.30 0.64 12.25
N TYR A 34 11.84 -0.47 11.68
CA TYR A 34 11.99 -1.79 12.26
C TYR A 34 13.46 -2.20 12.38
N LEU A 35 14.21 -2.08 11.28
CA LEU A 35 15.64 -2.43 11.25
C LEU A 35 16.47 -1.61 12.23
N LYS A 36 16.09 -0.35 12.50
CA LYS A 36 16.75 0.49 13.51
C LYS A 36 16.55 -0.01 14.95
N LYS A 37 15.50 -0.78 15.22
CA LYS A 37 15.17 -1.29 16.57
C LYS A 37 15.66 -2.71 16.81
N VAL A 38 16.18 -3.37 15.78
CA VAL A 38 16.50 -4.79 15.82
C VAL A 38 17.98 -5.02 15.58
N ASP A 39 18.68 -5.52 16.60
CA ASP A 39 20.11 -5.88 16.51
C ASP A 39 20.36 -7.35 16.15
N SER A 40 19.38 -8.24 16.34
CA SER A 40 19.61 -9.68 16.11
C SER A 40 19.54 -10.04 14.61
N ARG A 41 20.45 -10.92 14.17
CA ARG A 41 20.51 -11.43 12.78
C ARG A 41 19.23 -12.17 12.38
N PHE A 42 18.61 -12.90 13.31
CA PHE A 42 17.38 -13.65 13.06
C PHE A 42 16.18 -12.72 12.85
N LEU A 43 15.97 -11.76 13.74
CA LEU A 43 14.86 -10.80 13.61
C LEU A 43 15.03 -9.91 12.37
N ARG A 44 16.27 -9.63 11.95
CA ARG A 44 16.54 -8.94 10.68
C ARG A 44 16.03 -9.71 9.46
N SER A 45 16.01 -11.04 9.51
CA SER A 45 15.45 -11.88 8.43
C SER A 45 13.92 -11.74 8.27
N ILE A 46 13.22 -11.12 9.23
CA ILE A 46 11.77 -10.87 9.19
C ILE A 46 11.46 -9.55 8.44
N GLU A 47 12.48 -8.76 8.10
CA GLU A 47 12.39 -7.55 7.28
C GLU A 47 11.43 -7.66 6.07
N PRO A 48 11.56 -8.65 5.16
CA PRO A 48 10.67 -8.78 4.02
C PRO A 48 9.22 -8.98 4.42
N LEU A 49 8.96 -9.71 5.51
CA LEU A 49 7.61 -9.95 6.00
C LEU A 49 6.96 -8.65 6.47
N ILE A 50 7.72 -7.81 7.17
CA ILE A 50 7.25 -6.50 7.65
C ILE A 50 6.99 -5.55 6.49
N GLY A 51 7.85 -5.59 5.46
CA GLY A 51 7.63 -4.86 4.22
C GLY A 51 6.32 -5.26 3.53
N VAL A 52 6.07 -6.56 3.40
CA VAL A 52 4.83 -7.09 2.79
C VAL A 52 3.61 -6.70 3.63
N ILE A 53 3.61 -6.93 4.93
CA ILE A 53 2.49 -6.62 5.82
C ILE A 53 2.18 -5.11 5.77
N SER A 54 3.21 -4.27 5.88
CA SER A 54 3.04 -2.81 5.83
C SER A 54 2.52 -2.33 4.47
N PHE A 55 3.00 -2.92 3.37
CA PHE A 55 2.53 -2.58 2.04
C PHE A 55 1.09 -3.01 1.84
N THR A 56 0.76 -4.28 2.11
CA THR A 56 -0.60 -4.82 1.94
C THR A 56 -1.61 -4.08 2.81
N SER A 57 -1.26 -3.76 4.06
CA SER A 57 -2.15 -3.01 4.95
C SER A 57 -2.39 -1.58 4.45
N SER A 58 -1.34 -0.85 4.05
CA SER A 58 -1.49 0.54 3.57
C SER A 58 -2.22 0.59 2.23
N PHE A 59 -1.87 -0.31 1.30
CA PHE A 59 -2.53 -0.40 0.01
C PHE A 59 -4.00 -0.78 0.17
N GLY A 60 -4.30 -1.78 1.01
CA GLY A 60 -5.66 -2.18 1.34
C GLY A 60 -6.51 -1.02 1.89
N LEU A 61 -5.94 -0.19 2.77
CA LEU A 61 -6.63 1.02 3.27
C LEU A 61 -6.95 2.01 2.15
N PHE A 62 -6.01 2.24 1.22
CA PHE A 62 -6.30 3.08 0.05
C PHE A 62 -7.41 2.48 -0.83
N LEU A 63 -7.46 1.16 -1.00
CA LEU A 63 -8.54 0.53 -1.77
C LEU A 63 -9.90 0.69 -1.09
N ILE A 64 -9.96 0.60 0.24
CA ILE A 64 -11.19 0.85 1.00
C ILE A 64 -11.63 2.31 0.83
N ILE A 65 -10.69 3.27 0.85
CA ILE A 65 -10.99 4.68 0.59
C ILE A 65 -11.53 4.87 -0.83
N LEU A 66 -10.88 4.28 -1.83
CA LEU A 66 -11.35 4.33 -3.22
C LEU A 66 -12.77 3.75 -3.35
N TYR A 67 -13.04 2.61 -2.74
CA TYR A 67 -14.36 1.99 -2.75
C TYR A 67 -15.45 2.93 -2.22
N ASN A 68 -15.19 3.62 -1.10
CA ASN A 68 -16.11 4.60 -0.52
C ASN A 68 -16.28 5.87 -1.36
N ILE A 69 -15.32 6.20 -2.25
CA ILE A 69 -15.44 7.33 -3.19
C ILE A 69 -16.27 6.92 -4.42
N LEU A 70 -16.15 5.65 -4.84
CA LEU A 70 -16.81 5.11 -6.03
C LEU A 70 -18.26 4.67 -5.79
N THR A 71 -18.63 4.42 -4.54
CA THR A 71 -19.97 3.98 -4.10
C THR A 71 -20.79 5.17 -3.61
#